data_AF-A0A7K1FU68-F1
#
_entry.id   AF-A0A7K1FU68-F1
#
_cell.length_a   1.000
_cell.length_b   1.000
_cell.length_c   1.000
_cell.angle_alpha   90.00
_cell.angle_beta   90.00
_cell.angle_gamma   90.00
#
_symmetry.space_group_name_H-M   'P 1'
#
loop_
_entity.id
_entity.type
_entity.pdbx_description
1 polymer ?
#
loop_
_entity_poly.entity_id
_entity_poly.type
_entity_poly.pdbx_seq_one_letter_code
_entity_poly.pdbx_strand_id
1 'polypeptide(L)'
;MKYLKIEENKGHFIKDKNQPEVWNDIDQIEKDDLLKLLEYATNENFELDAYDENLLGNKAHQIIYKHLSEKFTSFLLNKDRFKDEAENVYKDAIEKYQ
;
A
#
# COMPACT_ATOMS: atom_id res chain seq x y z
N MET A 1 4.12 -4.05 7.23
CA MET A 1 2.81 -4.11 7.91
C MET A 1 1.73 -4.06 6.85
N LYS A 2 0.71 -4.91 6.95
CA LYS A 2 -0.37 -4.97 5.95
C LYS A 2 -1.42 -3.91 6.21
N TYR A 3 -1.71 -3.08 5.20
CA TYR A 3 -2.67 -1.96 5.29
C TYR A 3 -3.95 -2.19 4.48
N LEU A 4 -3.88 -3.03 3.44
CA LEU A 4 -5.05 -3.51 2.71
C LEU A 4 -5.07 -5.04 2.72
N LYS A 5 -6.22 -5.62 3.02
CA LYS A 5 -6.42 -7.07 2.97
C LYS A 5 -7.75 -7.43 2.35
N ILE A 6 -7.86 -8.66 1.87
CA ILE A 6 -9.13 -9.23 1.42
C ILE A 6 -9.51 -10.35 2.39
N GLU A 7 -10.67 -10.22 3.03
CA GLU A 7 -11.16 -11.18 4.02
C GLU A 7 -12.69 -11.29 3.96
N GLU A 8 -13.23 -12.51 4.13
CA GLU A 8 -14.68 -12.79 4.11
C GLU A 8 -15.42 -12.20 2.89
N ASN A 9 -14.80 -12.31 1.71
CA ASN A 9 -15.36 -11.83 0.45
C ASN A 9 -15.45 -10.29 0.33
N LYS A 10 -14.71 -9.56 1.19
CA LYS A 10 -14.69 -8.09 1.27
C LYS A 10 -13.26 -7.56 1.35
N GLY A 11 -13.04 -6.41 0.73
CA GLY A 11 -11.82 -5.63 0.92
C GLY A 11 -11.88 -4.83 2.21
N HIS A 12 -10.77 -4.80 2.94
CA HIS A 12 -10.61 -4.08 4.20
C HIS A 12 -9.35 -3.21 4.17
N PHE A 13 -9.36 -2.13 4.96
CA PHE A 13 -8.21 -1.26 5.16
C PHE A 13 -8.05 -0.80 6.61
N ILE A 14 -6.83 -0.39 6.96
CA ILE A 14 -6.50 0.21 8.25
C ILE A 14 -6.54 1.74 8.12
N LYS A 15 -7.40 2.40 8.91
CA LYS A 15 -7.45 3.87 9.00
C LYS A 15 -6.30 4.44 9.84
N ASP A 16 -6.00 3.79 10.96
CA ASP A 16 -5.04 4.27 11.94
C ASP A 16 -4.01 3.20 12.27
N LYS A 17 -2.73 3.49 12.00
CA LYS A 17 -1.63 2.55 12.24
C LYS A 17 -1.46 2.19 13.73
N ASN A 18 -1.93 3.06 14.63
CA ASN A 18 -1.89 2.77 16.08
C ASN A 18 -2.94 1.74 16.49
N GLN A 19 -3.90 1.42 15.60
CA GLN A 19 -4.96 0.44 15.82
C GLN A 19 -4.95 -0.61 14.70
N PRO A 20 -3.90 -1.46 14.63
CA PRO A 20 -3.72 -2.46 13.57
C PRO A 20 -4.82 -3.53 13.50
N GLU A 21 -5.60 -3.67 14.58
CA GLU A 21 -6.70 -4.64 14.70
C GLU A 21 -8.03 -4.10 14.16
N VAL A 22 -8.15 -2.78 13.95
CA VAL A 22 -9.39 -2.13 13.52
C VAL A 22 -9.42 -2.02 12.00
N TRP A 23 -9.98 -3.05 11.38
CA TRP A 23 -10.20 -3.12 9.94
C TRP A 23 -11.54 -2.46 9.57
N ASN A 24 -11.51 -1.62 8.55
CA ASN A 24 -12.67 -0.92 8.01
C ASN A 24 -12.96 -1.44 6.61
N ASP A 25 -14.25 -1.57 6.27
CA ASP A 25 -14.67 -1.98 4.93
C ASP A 25 -14.18 -0.96 3.89
N ILE A 26 -13.58 -1.43 2.80
CA ILE A 26 -12.95 -0.58 1.76
C ILE A 26 -13.94 0.35 1.06
N ASP A 27 -15.25 0.07 1.11
CA ASP A 27 -16.29 0.91 0.55
C ASP A 27 -16.54 2.19 1.39
N GLN A 28 -16.16 2.19 2.66
CA GLN A 28 -16.23 3.33 3.58
C GLN A 28 -14.95 4.19 3.57
N ILE A 29 -14.10 4.03 2.56
CA ILE A 29 -12.85 4.77 2.47
C ILE A 29 -13.11 6.22 2.06
N GLU A 30 -12.62 7.16 2.87
CA GLU A 30 -12.75 8.59 2.60
C GLU A 30 -11.43 9.20 2.11
N LYS A 31 -11.50 10.46 1.65
CA LYS A 31 -10.31 11.18 1.15
C LYS A 31 -9.21 11.29 2.22
N ASP A 32 -9.56 11.59 3.46
CA ASP A 32 -8.60 11.70 4.56
C ASP A 32 -7.93 10.35 4.85
N ASP A 33 -8.67 9.25 4.74
CA ASP A 33 -8.11 7.91 4.91
C ASP A 33 -7.09 7.58 3.81
N LEU A 34 -7.38 7.96 2.56
CA LEU A 34 -6.46 7.79 1.43
C LEU A 34 -5.15 8.56 1.64
N LEU A 35 -5.24 9.80 2.14
CA LEU A 35 -4.07 10.61 2.44
C LEU A 35 -3.21 9.95 3.52
N LYS A 36 -3.82 9.45 4.60
CA LYS A 36 -3.11 8.71 5.65
C LYS A 36 -2.44 7.45 5.12
N LEU A 37 -3.15 6.65 4.32
CA LEU A 37 -2.59 5.44 3.70
C LEU A 37 -1.38 5.78 2.80
N LEU A 38 -1.45 6.89 2.07
CA LEU A 38 -0.33 7.38 1.27
C LEU A 38 0.86 7.81 2.14
N GLU A 39 0.61 8.50 3.25
CA GLU A 39 1.66 8.84 4.22
C GLU A 39 2.32 7.57 4.78
N TYR A 40 1.55 6.53 5.11
CA TYR A 40 2.08 5.25 5.56
C TYR A 40 2.89 4.54 4.46
N ALA A 41 2.39 4.52 3.22
CA ALA A 41 3.11 3.96 2.07
C ALA A 41 4.43 4.68 1.79
N THR A 42 4.49 5.98 2.06
CA THR A 42 5.70 6.79 1.86
C THR A 42 6.75 6.54 2.95
N ASN A 43 6.33 6.50 4.22
CA ASN A 43 7.28 6.48 5.34
C ASN A 43 7.63 5.08 5.84
N GLU A 44 6.80 4.07 5.58
CA GLU A 44 6.93 2.75 6.19
C GLU A 44 6.85 1.61 5.17
N ASN A 45 7.04 0.37 5.63
CA ASN A 45 6.89 -0.83 4.82
C ASN A 45 5.40 -1.18 4.69
N PHE A 46 4.81 -0.78 3.57
CA PHE A 46 3.39 -0.90 3.29
C PHE A 46 3.12 -2.15 2.47
N GLU A 47 2.40 -3.09 3.06
CA GLU A 47 2.01 -4.34 2.41
C GLU A 47 0.51 -4.35 2.13
N LEU A 48 0.12 -5.06 1.07
CA LEU A 48 -1.27 -5.23 0.67
C LEU A 48 -1.50 -6.61 0.05
N ASP A 49 -2.70 -7.15 0.19
CA ASP A 49 -3.07 -8.38 -0.52
C ASP A 49 -3.30 -8.09 -2.01
N ALA A 50 -2.83 -9.02 -2.86
CA ALA A 50 -3.05 -8.95 -4.30
C ALA A 50 -4.56 -8.96 -4.59
N TYR A 51 -4.97 -8.13 -5.55
CA TYR A 51 -6.36 -8.13 -6.00
C TYR A 51 -6.75 -9.49 -6.59
N ASP A 52 -7.82 -10.08 -6.07
CA ASP A 52 -8.49 -11.24 -6.64
C ASP A 52 -9.99 -11.00 -6.68
N GLU A 53 -10.55 -11.02 -7.89
CA GLU A 53 -11.98 -10.79 -8.12
C GLU A 53 -12.85 -11.90 -7.49
N ASN A 54 -12.33 -13.12 -7.37
CA ASN A 54 -13.05 -14.26 -6.79
C ASN A 54 -13.17 -14.16 -5.26
N LEU A 55 -12.28 -13.37 -4.64
CA LEU A 55 -12.27 -13.11 -3.20
C LEU A 55 -13.06 -11.85 -2.83
N LEU A 56 -13.69 -11.18 -3.79
CA LEU A 56 -14.48 -9.98 -3.55
C LEU A 56 -15.88 -10.16 -4.13
N GLY A 57 -16.87 -10.34 -3.25
CA GLY A 57 -18.23 -10.70 -3.66
C GLY A 57 -19.06 -9.51 -4.13
N ASN A 58 -18.64 -8.30 -3.75
CA ASN A 58 -19.33 -7.06 -4.08
C ASN A 58 -18.53 -6.26 -5.13
N LYS A 59 -19.20 -5.85 -6.22
CA LYS A 59 -18.63 -5.01 -7.29
C LYS A 59 -18.02 -3.71 -6.79
N ALA A 60 -18.59 -3.09 -5.76
CA ALA A 60 -18.02 -1.86 -5.18
C ALA A 60 -16.64 -2.12 -4.56
N HIS A 61 -16.52 -3.19 -3.76
CA HIS A 61 -15.24 -3.58 -3.18
C HIS A 61 -14.25 -4.01 -4.26
N GLN A 62 -14.69 -4.73 -5.30
CA GLN A 62 -13.85 -5.08 -6.45
C GLN A 62 -13.24 -3.84 -7.11
N ILE A 63 -14.07 -2.86 -7.47
CA ILE A 63 -13.61 -1.63 -8.14
C ILE A 63 -12.65 -0.86 -7.21
N ILE A 64 -13.07 -0.56 -5.99
CA ILE A 64 -12.27 0.28 -5.08
C ILE A 64 -10.95 -0.41 -4.74
N TYR A 65 -10.99 -1.69 -4.36
CA TYR A 65 -9.79 -2.43 -3.98
C TYR A 65 -8.82 -2.59 -5.15
N LYS A 66 -9.33 -2.88 -6.36
CA LYS A 66 -8.50 -2.94 -7.57
C LYS A 66 -7.77 -1.62 -7.81
N HIS A 67 -8.51 -0.51 -7.83
CA HIS A 67 -7.93 0.81 -8.09
C HIS A 67 -6.88 1.19 -7.04
N LEU A 68 -7.11 0.88 -5.77
CA LEU A 68 -6.16 1.17 -4.69
C LEU A 68 -4.93 0.28 -4.76
N SER A 69 -5.11 -1.03 -4.87
CA SER A 69 -3.99 -1.98 -4.97
C SER A 69 -3.10 -1.69 -6.18
N GLU A 70 -3.66 -1.40 -7.35
CA GLU A 70 -2.88 -0.99 -8.54
C GLU A 70 -2.08 0.30 -8.30
N LYS A 71 -2.71 1.33 -7.72
CA LYS A 71 -2.05 2.61 -7.43
C LYS A 71 -0.94 2.47 -6.39
N PHE A 72 -1.21 1.79 -5.28
CA PHE A 72 -0.22 1.59 -4.22
C PHE A 72 0.92 0.69 -4.67
N THR A 73 0.64 -0.39 -5.39
CA THR A 73 1.69 -1.26 -5.95
C THR A 73 2.59 -0.48 -6.90
N SER A 74 2.01 0.34 -7.79
CA SER A 74 2.77 1.19 -8.69
C SER A 74 3.60 2.24 -7.94
N PHE A 75 3.04 2.84 -6.89
CA PHE A 75 3.75 3.80 -6.05
C PHE A 75 4.93 3.17 -5.32
N LEU A 76 4.74 2.01 -4.69
CA LEU A 76 5.77 1.28 -3.96
C LEU A 76 6.89 0.81 -4.89
N LEU A 77 6.55 0.26 -6.06
CA LEU A 77 7.56 -0.13 -7.07
C LEU A 77 8.44 1.06 -7.49
N ASN A 78 7.86 2.25 -7.67
CA ASN A 78 8.65 3.44 -8.01
C ASN A 78 9.48 3.94 -6.83
N LYS A 79 8.97 3.85 -5.60
CA LYS A 79 9.69 4.21 -4.38
C LYS A 79 10.90 3.30 -4.16
N ASP A 80 10.73 1.99 -4.24
CA ASP A 80 11.81 1.03 -4.13
C ASP A 80 12.85 1.27 -5.23
N ARG A 81 12.41 1.46 -6.49
CA ARG A 81 13.34 1.78 -7.59
C ARG A 81 14.13 3.06 -7.33
N PHE A 82 13.49 4.12 -6.85
CA PHE A 82 14.18 5.38 -6.52
C PHE A 82 15.19 5.19 -5.39
N LYS A 83 14.85 4.39 -4.37
CA LYS A 83 15.74 4.08 -3.26
C LYS A 83 16.94 3.25 -3.71
N ASP A 84 16.71 2.21 -4.52
CA ASP A 84 17.78 1.40 -5.14
C ASP A 84 18.68 2.22 -6.05
N GLU A 85 18.13 3.12 -6.86
CA GLU A 85 18.91 4.04 -7.70
C GLU A 85 19.76 4.99 -6.84
N ALA A 86 19.20 5.57 -5.77
CA ALA A 86 19.96 6.40 -4.86
C ALA A 86 21.08 5.62 -4.16
N GLU A 87 20.80 4.44 -3.60
CA GLU A 87 21.80 3.61 -2.93
C GLU A 87 22.93 3.18 -3.88
N ASN A 88 22.62 2.85 -5.14
CA ASN A 88 23.64 2.53 -6.14
C ASN A 88 24.50 3.75 -6.53
N VAL A 89 23.89 4.93 -6.71
CA VAL A 89 24.63 6.17 -7.01
C VAL A 89 25.58 6.54 -5.86
N TYR A 90 25.17 6.32 -4.60
CA TYR A 90 26.02 6.59 -3.44
C TYR A 90 27.07 5.50 -3.19
N LYS A 91 26.85 4.23 -3.59
CA LYS A 91 27.89 3.18 -3.51
C LYS A 91 29.15 3.55 -4.28
N ASP A 92 29.00 3.95 -5.55
CA ASP A 92 30.11 4.39 -6.40
C ASP A 92 30.87 5.60 -5.81
N ALA A 93 30.15 6.49 -5.12
CA ALA A 93 30.76 7.65 -4.46
C ALA A 93 31.49 7.26 -3.17
N ILE A 94 30.95 6.32 -2.39
CA ILE A 94 31.56 5.85 -1.13
C ILE A 94 32.80 4.98 -1.40
N GLU A 95 32.79 4.14 -2.43
CA GLU A 95 33.97 3.36 -2.84
C GLU A 95 35.15 4.24 -3.28
N LYS A 96 34.88 5.46 -3.80
CA LYS A 96 35.94 6.43 -4.14
C LYS A 96 36.60 7.11 -2.94
N TYR A 97 36.04 6.97 -1.74
CA TYR A 97 36.62 7.51 -0.50
C TYR A 97 37.21 6.41 0.41
N GLN A 98 37.18 5.14 -0.01
CA GLN A 98 37.99 4.05 0.57
C GLN A 98 39.33 3.92 -0.15
#